data_AF-A0A4Z0PNW6-F1
#
_entry.id   AF-A0A4Z0PNW6-F1
#
_cell.length_a   1.000
_cell.length_b   1.000
_cell.length_c   1.000
_cell.angle_alpha   90.00
_cell.angle_beta   90.00
_cell.angle_gamma   90.00
#
_symmetry.space_group_name_H-M   'P 1'
#
loop_
_entity.id
_entity.type
_entity.pdbx_description
1 polymer ?
#
loop_
_entity_poly.entity_id
_entity_poly.type
_entity_poly.pdbx_seq_one_letter_code
_entity_poly.pdbx_strand_id
1 'polypeptide(L)'
;MSFLLRGFLTTALVGSLAFGSQAQTTPPAAPATTATPALLLRPNQMVGEKYKEYLNKRYAADKEARAVIHLFNRKHTGGVVWLLTGAGAIGFVASQAGTKTTSSGTHTVEVTPLGWGLLLGVFGGVGIGKLARFNNEKLYATLADYDLSHAFPGTVMGKVQDKDYR
;
A
#
# COMPACT_ATOMS: atom_id res chain seq x y z
N MET A 1 36.68 26.04 32.26
CA MET A 1 35.29 25.66 31.94
C MET A 1 35.28 24.13 31.85
N SER A 2 34.91 23.35 32.88
CA SER A 2 33.84 23.51 33.89
C SER A 2 32.49 23.76 33.23
N PHE A 3 31.42 22.97 33.40
CA PHE A 3 31.11 21.80 34.25
C PHE A 3 30.03 20.92 33.53
N LEU A 4 29.47 19.78 33.99
CA LEU A 4 29.48 19.02 35.27
C LEU A 4 29.09 17.55 34.97
N LEU A 5 29.53 16.56 35.78
CA LEU A 5 28.89 15.23 35.84
C LEU A 5 27.59 15.26 36.68
N ARG A 6 26.56 14.52 36.27
CA ARG A 6 25.52 13.92 37.14
C ARG A 6 25.14 12.57 36.49
N GLY A 7 25.12 11.41 37.14
CA GLY A 7 24.57 11.11 38.47
C GLY A 7 23.06 10.84 38.29
N PHE A 8 22.49 9.67 38.61
CA PHE A 8 22.71 8.84 39.81
C PHE A 8 22.55 7.31 39.59
N LEU A 9 23.10 6.54 40.53
CA LEU A 9 22.87 5.10 40.76
C LEU A 9 21.63 4.84 41.64
N THR A 10 21.18 3.56 41.65
CA THR A 10 20.46 2.84 42.75
C THR A 10 19.10 3.39 43.23
N THR A 11 18.06 2.57 43.36
CA THR A 11 17.95 1.57 44.44
C THR A 11 17.16 0.31 44.06
N ALA A 12 17.51 -0.81 44.70
CA ALA A 12 16.68 -2.01 44.74
C ALA A 12 15.69 -1.94 45.93
N LEU A 13 14.51 -2.55 45.79
CA LEU A 13 13.70 -2.94 46.94
C LEU A 13 13.09 -4.33 46.69
N VAL A 14 13.65 -5.32 47.38
CA VAL A 14 13.01 -6.63 47.58
C VAL A 14 12.12 -6.51 48.82
N GLY A 15 10.86 -6.91 48.71
CA GLY A 15 9.91 -7.00 49.82
C GLY A 15 8.97 -8.17 49.60
N SER A 16 9.01 -9.15 50.49
CA SER A 16 8.14 -10.34 50.49
C SER A 16 7.42 -10.46 51.84
N LEU A 17 6.43 -11.36 51.90
CA LEU A 17 5.61 -11.72 53.09
C LEU A 17 4.45 -10.73 53.37
N ALA A 18 3.24 -11.14 53.77
CA ALA A 18 2.73 -12.49 54.04
C ALA A 18 1.19 -12.61 53.89
N PHE A 19 0.75 -13.83 53.56
CA PHE A 19 -0.51 -14.54 53.91
C PHE A 19 -1.80 -13.77 54.25
N GLY A 20 -2.84 -14.04 53.45
CA GLY A 20 -4.25 -13.95 53.86
C GLY A 20 -5.06 -15.02 53.11
N SER A 21 -5.64 -16.00 53.83
CA SER A 21 -6.35 -17.12 53.22
C SER A 21 -7.86 -16.89 53.20
N GLN A 22 -8.46 -16.93 52.00
CA GLN A 22 -9.88 -17.20 51.79
C GLN A 22 -10.02 -18.16 50.62
N ALA A 23 -10.69 -19.28 50.86
CA ALA A 23 -10.98 -20.26 49.82
C ALA A 23 -12.13 -19.78 48.95
N GLN A 24 -11.87 -19.56 47.66
CA GLN A 24 -12.91 -19.53 46.65
C GLN A 24 -12.46 -20.36 45.45
N THR A 25 -13.04 -21.56 45.33
CA THR A 25 -12.84 -22.47 44.22
C THR A 25 -13.58 -21.96 42.99
N THR A 26 -12.92 -21.07 42.25
CA THR A 26 -13.28 -20.74 40.87
C THR A 26 -12.25 -21.42 39.97
N PRO A 27 -12.64 -22.22 38.96
CA PRO A 27 -11.69 -22.70 37.96
C PRO A 27 -10.92 -21.50 37.39
N PRO A 28 -9.60 -21.61 37.12
CA PRO A 28 -8.91 -20.56 36.42
C PRO A 28 -9.65 -20.32 35.10
N ALA A 29 -10.21 -19.11 34.95
CA ALA A 29 -10.83 -18.71 33.70
C ALA A 29 -9.81 -18.98 32.60
N ALA A 30 -10.22 -19.73 31.57
CA ALA A 30 -9.36 -20.03 30.43
C ALA A 30 -8.70 -18.72 29.98
N PRO A 31 -7.38 -18.69 29.72
CA PRO A 31 -6.70 -17.47 29.30
C PRO A 31 -7.50 -16.90 28.15
N ALA A 32 -8.06 -15.70 28.37
CA ALA A 32 -9.02 -15.11 27.46
C ALA A 32 -8.40 -15.13 26.07
N THR A 33 -8.96 -15.97 25.19
CA THR A 33 -8.39 -16.23 23.87
C THR A 33 -8.23 -14.88 23.21
N THR A 34 -6.99 -14.38 23.13
CA THR A 34 -6.66 -13.14 22.43
C THR A 34 -7.20 -13.35 21.04
N ALA A 35 -8.31 -12.67 20.73
CA ALA A 35 -9.13 -13.04 19.60
C ALA A 35 -8.25 -12.99 18.36
N THR A 36 -7.91 -14.16 17.82
CA THR A 36 -6.95 -14.28 16.72
C THR A 36 -7.42 -13.35 15.64
N PRO A 37 -6.73 -12.21 15.37
CA PRO A 37 -7.30 -11.12 14.59
C PRO A 37 -7.67 -11.70 13.23
N ALA A 38 -8.97 -11.75 12.96
CA ALA A 38 -9.56 -12.74 12.06
C ALA A 38 -8.80 -12.76 10.73
N LEU A 39 -8.09 -13.86 10.45
CA LEU A 39 -6.99 -13.87 9.48
C LEU A 39 -7.42 -13.17 8.20
N LEU A 40 -6.76 -12.05 7.86
CA LEU A 40 -7.14 -11.22 6.73
C LEU A 40 -7.17 -12.11 5.47
N LEU A 41 -8.26 -12.07 4.70
CA LEU A 41 -8.38 -12.97 3.55
C LEU A 41 -7.36 -12.59 2.49
N ARG A 42 -6.66 -13.58 1.92
CA ARG A 42 -5.63 -13.29 0.90
C ARG A 42 -6.29 -12.78 -0.37
N PRO A 43 -5.66 -11.86 -1.13
CA PRO A 43 -6.22 -11.37 -2.39
C PRO A 43 -6.45 -12.50 -3.41
N ASN A 44 -5.68 -13.59 -3.36
CA ASN A 44 -5.88 -14.75 -4.23
C ASN A 44 -7.14 -15.58 -3.87
N GLN A 45 -7.81 -15.28 -2.75
CA GLN A 45 -9.09 -15.88 -2.34
C GLN A 45 -10.30 -15.00 -2.72
N MET A 46 -10.08 -13.79 -3.26
CA MET A 46 -11.14 -12.86 -3.67
C MET A 46 -10.84 -12.21 -5.02
N VAL A 47 -11.71 -12.43 -5.99
CA VAL A 47 -11.54 -11.87 -7.35
C VAL A 47 -11.65 -10.35 -7.33
N GLY A 48 -10.51 -9.67 -7.53
CA GLY A 48 -10.44 -8.27 -7.94
C GLY A 48 -11.16 -7.28 -7.02
N GLU A 49 -12.20 -6.63 -7.55
CA GLU A 49 -12.95 -5.56 -6.86
C GLU A 49 -13.57 -6.03 -5.54
N LYS A 50 -14.03 -7.28 -5.47
CA LYS A 50 -14.62 -7.86 -4.25
C LYS A 50 -13.66 -7.85 -3.06
N TYR A 51 -12.35 -7.92 -3.32
CA TYR A 51 -11.35 -7.79 -2.26
C TYR A 51 -11.34 -6.39 -1.64
N LYS A 52 -11.41 -5.34 -2.45
CA LYS A 52 -11.45 -3.94 -1.96
C LYS A 52 -12.77 -3.62 -1.26
N GLU A 53 -13.88 -4.16 -1.74
CA GLU A 53 -15.18 -4.08 -1.05
C GLU A 53 -15.15 -4.76 0.33
N TYR A 54 -14.55 -5.96 0.42
CA TYR A 54 -14.35 -6.67 1.68
C TYR A 54 -13.53 -5.84 2.66
N LEU A 55 -12.40 -5.28 2.22
CA LEU A 55 -11.56 -4.41 3.06
C LEU A 55 -12.32 -3.16 3.51
N ASN A 56 -13.04 -2.48 2.62
CA ASN A 56 -13.83 -1.30 2.99
C ASN A 56 -14.95 -1.63 4.01
N LYS A 57 -15.54 -2.84 3.96
CA LYS A 57 -16.50 -3.31 4.97
C LYS A 57 -15.82 -3.65 6.30
N ARG A 58 -14.66 -4.32 6.27
CA ARG A 58 -13.86 -4.68 7.46
C ARG A 58 -13.36 -3.44 8.22
N TYR A 59 -12.88 -2.43 7.49
CA TYR A 59 -12.32 -1.19 8.04
C TYR A 59 -13.30 -0.01 8.02
N ALA A 60 -14.61 -0.24 8.01
CA ALA A 60 -15.62 0.82 7.94
C ALA A 60 -15.53 1.83 9.11
N ALA A 61 -15.13 1.36 10.30
CA ALA A 61 -14.91 2.20 11.48
C ALA A 61 -13.57 2.96 11.46
N ASP A 62 -12.56 2.43 10.74
CA ASP A 62 -11.18 2.93 10.77
C ASP A 62 -10.95 3.96 9.64
N LYS A 63 -10.43 5.14 9.98
CA LYS A 63 -10.14 6.20 9.00
C LYS A 63 -8.79 6.02 8.31
N GLU A 64 -7.79 5.49 9.00
CA GLU A 64 -6.43 5.33 8.46
C GLU A 64 -6.37 4.16 7.49
N ALA A 65 -6.94 3.01 7.86
CA ALA A 65 -6.99 1.85 6.97
C ALA A 65 -7.78 2.14 5.69
N ARG A 66 -8.89 2.90 5.77
CA ARG A 66 -9.62 3.39 4.58
C ARG A 66 -8.78 4.33 3.71
N ALA A 67 -8.00 5.21 4.30
CA ALA A 67 -7.10 6.10 3.56
C ALA A 67 -5.96 5.34 2.88
N VAL A 68 -5.41 4.29 3.50
CA VAL A 68 -4.44 3.40 2.84
C VAL A 68 -5.09 2.62 1.68
N ILE A 69 -6.31 2.10 1.85
CA ILE A 69 -7.05 1.43 0.76
C ILE A 69 -7.32 2.40 -0.40
N HIS A 70 -7.73 3.64 -0.13
CA HIS A 70 -7.93 4.68 -1.14
C HIS A 70 -6.64 5.07 -1.85
N LEU A 71 -5.53 5.24 -1.11
CA LEU A 71 -4.22 5.50 -1.67
C LEU A 71 -3.81 4.41 -2.67
N PHE A 72 -3.88 3.14 -2.27
CA PHE A 72 -3.53 2.02 -3.13
C PHE A 72 -4.44 1.96 -4.36
N ASN A 73 -5.76 2.16 -4.19
CA ASN A 73 -6.70 2.19 -5.31
C ASN A 73 -6.35 3.30 -6.31
N ARG A 74 -6.15 4.53 -5.83
CA ARG A 74 -5.81 5.70 -6.65
C ARG A 74 -4.48 5.52 -7.37
N LYS A 75 -3.46 4.96 -6.72
CA LYS A 75 -2.14 4.73 -7.34
C LYS A 75 -2.17 3.58 -8.36
N HIS A 76 -2.96 2.53 -8.10
CA HIS A 76 -3.20 1.44 -9.05
C HIS A 76 -3.95 1.94 -10.29
N THR A 77 -5.08 2.62 -10.13
CA THR A 77 -5.84 3.25 -11.23
C THR A 77 -4.98 4.26 -11.98
N GLY A 78 -4.16 5.06 -11.28
CA GLY A 78 -3.18 5.94 -11.91
C GLY A 78 -2.05 5.21 -12.66
N GLY A 79 -1.82 3.91 -12.42
CA GLY A 79 -0.97 3.05 -13.23
C GLY A 79 -1.68 2.56 -14.50
N VAL A 80 -2.95 2.12 -14.37
CA VAL A 80 -3.81 1.73 -15.51
C VAL A 80 -3.99 2.88 -16.49
N VAL A 81 -4.31 4.09 -15.99
CA VAL A 81 -4.44 5.30 -16.83
C VAL A 81 -3.15 5.59 -17.59
N TRP A 82 -1.98 5.47 -16.95
CA TRP A 82 -0.69 5.65 -17.62
C TRP A 82 -0.45 4.64 -18.75
N LEU A 83 -0.88 3.38 -18.59
CA LEU A 83 -0.81 2.38 -19.66
C LEU A 83 -1.81 2.66 -20.79
N LEU A 84 -3.04 3.05 -20.47
CA LEU A 84 -4.05 3.37 -21.49
C LEU A 84 -3.67 4.62 -22.30
N THR A 85 -3.22 5.69 -21.63
CA THR A 85 -2.69 6.88 -22.31
C THR A 85 -1.46 6.53 -23.15
N GLY A 86 -0.58 5.67 -22.66
CA GLY A 86 0.58 5.17 -23.40
C GLY A 86 0.21 4.41 -24.67
N ALA A 87 -0.70 3.44 -24.55
CA ALA A 87 -1.20 2.68 -25.68
C ALA A 87 -1.86 3.58 -26.74
N GLY A 88 -2.65 4.58 -26.31
CA GLY A 88 -3.23 5.59 -27.20
C GLY A 88 -2.18 6.44 -27.92
N ALA A 89 -1.16 6.93 -27.19
CA ALA A 89 -0.07 7.71 -27.77
C ALA A 89 0.77 6.89 -28.76
N ILE A 90 1.10 5.65 -28.42
CA ILE A 90 1.80 4.69 -29.28
C ILE A 90 0.99 4.40 -30.54
N GLY A 91 -0.31 4.13 -30.42
CA GLY A 91 -1.20 3.89 -31.56
C GLY A 91 -1.36 5.10 -32.47
N PHE A 92 -1.41 6.31 -31.91
CA PHE A 92 -1.44 7.57 -32.67
C PHE A 92 -0.13 7.84 -33.42
N VAL A 93 1.02 7.58 -32.80
CA VAL A 93 2.32 7.67 -33.47
C VAL A 93 2.43 6.63 -34.58
N ALA A 94 1.94 5.41 -34.36
CA ALA A 94 1.92 4.34 -35.36
C ALA A 94 1.02 4.68 -36.58
N SER A 95 -0.13 5.32 -36.38
CA SER A 95 -1.04 5.69 -37.49
C SER A 95 -0.56 6.89 -38.31
N GLN A 96 0.39 7.67 -37.78
CA GLN A 96 1.08 8.72 -38.53
C GLN A 96 2.32 8.21 -39.27
N ALA A 97 2.99 7.18 -38.75
CA ALA A 97 4.15 6.57 -39.39
C ALA A 97 3.81 5.91 -40.75
N GLY A 98 4.81 5.84 -41.62
CA GLY A 98 4.73 5.27 -42.96
C GLY A 98 4.70 6.32 -44.08
N THR A 99 4.59 5.82 -45.31
CA THR A 99 4.57 6.63 -46.54
C THR A 99 3.14 7.06 -46.87
N LYS A 100 2.93 8.37 -47.06
CA LYS A 100 1.65 8.95 -47.46
C LYS A 100 1.86 9.78 -48.73
N THR A 101 1.14 9.45 -49.79
CA THR A 101 1.14 10.20 -51.05
C THR A 101 -0.07 11.11 -51.09
N THR A 102 0.17 12.41 -51.24
CA THR A 102 -0.83 13.45 -51.46
C THR A 102 -0.68 14.02 -52.87
N SER A 103 -1.63 14.85 -53.30
CA SER A 103 -1.56 15.59 -54.57
C SER A 103 -0.35 16.51 -54.71
N SER A 104 0.35 16.80 -53.60
CA SER A 104 1.59 17.60 -53.53
C SER A 104 2.88 16.78 -53.57
N GLY A 105 2.82 15.44 -53.51
CA GLY A 105 3.99 14.56 -53.50
C GLY A 105 3.90 13.42 -52.48
N THR A 106 5.00 12.68 -52.32
CA THR A 106 5.10 11.56 -51.37
C THR A 106 5.90 11.99 -50.15
N HIS A 107 5.32 11.84 -48.97
CA HIS A 107 5.96 12.12 -47.68
C HIS A 107 6.03 10.85 -46.84
N THR A 108 7.23 10.50 -46.37
CA THR A 108 7.43 9.36 -45.47
C THR A 108 7.74 9.86 -44.06
N VAL A 109 6.96 9.41 -43.09
CA VAL A 109 7.19 9.71 -41.67
C VAL A 109 7.72 8.45 -41.00
N GLU A 110 8.99 8.45 -40.60
CA GLU A 110 9.58 7.36 -39.82
C GLU A 110 9.78 7.77 -38.37
N VAL A 111 9.55 6.81 -37.46
CA VAL A 111 9.75 6.98 -36.02
C VAL A 111 10.99 6.18 -35.65
N THR A 112 12.01 6.85 -35.12
CA THR A 112 13.28 6.20 -34.81
C THR A 112 13.10 5.10 -33.75
N PRO A 113 13.92 4.04 -33.75
CA PRO A 113 13.89 3.01 -32.71
C PRO A 113 14.06 3.59 -31.30
N LEU A 114 14.84 4.65 -31.16
CA LEU A 114 14.99 5.40 -29.90
C LEU A 114 13.69 6.13 -29.49
N GLY A 115 12.95 6.69 -30.45
CA GLY A 115 11.63 7.28 -30.20
C GLY A 115 10.60 6.26 -29.70
N TRP A 116 10.56 5.08 -30.32
CA TRP A 116 9.75 3.96 -29.83
C TRP A 116 10.18 3.48 -28.45
N GLY A 117 11.49 3.34 -28.21
CA GLY A 117 12.05 2.98 -26.91
C GLY A 117 11.70 3.98 -25.81
N LEU A 118 11.71 5.28 -26.12
CA LEU A 118 11.31 6.33 -25.19
C LEU A 118 9.81 6.28 -24.88
N LEU A 119 8.96 6.13 -25.90
CA LEU A 119 7.50 6.00 -25.73
C LEU A 119 7.14 4.79 -24.87
N LEU A 120 7.65 3.61 -25.22
CA LEU A 120 7.41 2.37 -24.47
C LEU A 120 8.01 2.43 -23.06
N GLY A 121 9.23 2.96 -22.92
CA GLY A 121 9.94 3.08 -21.65
C GLY A 121 9.25 4.02 -20.66
N VAL A 122 8.82 5.20 -21.12
CA VAL A 122 8.15 6.19 -20.25
C VAL A 122 6.76 5.69 -19.84
N PHE A 123 5.90 5.35 -20.81
CA PHE A 123 4.52 4.99 -20.48
C PHE A 123 4.41 3.60 -19.85
N GLY A 124 5.10 2.60 -20.43
CA GLY A 124 5.15 1.24 -19.89
C GLY A 124 5.85 1.19 -18.54
N GLY A 125 7.03 1.80 -18.40
CA GLY A 125 7.80 1.81 -17.15
C GLY A 125 7.06 2.48 -15.99
N VAL A 126 6.45 3.66 -16.21
CA VAL A 126 5.69 4.36 -15.17
C VAL A 126 4.37 3.64 -14.84
N GLY A 127 3.67 3.10 -15.85
CA GLY A 127 2.42 2.36 -15.65
C GLY A 127 2.63 1.05 -14.90
N ILE A 128 3.49 0.17 -15.42
CA ILE A 128 3.85 -1.12 -14.80
C ILE A 128 4.49 -0.90 -13.43
N GLY A 129 5.40 0.08 -13.29
CA GLY A 129 6.04 0.39 -12.01
C GLY A 129 5.05 0.81 -10.91
N LYS A 130 4.00 1.56 -11.26
CA LYS A 130 2.90 1.86 -10.32
C LYS A 130 2.08 0.62 -9.98
N LEU A 131 1.68 -0.17 -10.97
CA LEU A 131 0.88 -1.38 -10.77
C LEU A 131 1.60 -2.41 -9.90
N ALA A 132 2.89 -2.67 -10.16
CA ALA A 132 3.71 -3.59 -9.38
C ALA A 132 3.92 -3.11 -7.93
N ARG A 133 4.06 -1.79 -7.71
CA ARG A 133 4.30 -1.23 -6.37
C ARG A 133 3.03 -1.05 -5.53
N PHE A 134 1.86 -0.95 -6.18
CA PHE A 134 0.56 -0.76 -5.53
C PHE A 134 -0.43 -1.90 -5.89
N ASN A 135 0.05 -3.14 -5.93
CA ASN A 135 -0.79 -4.32 -6.14
C ASN A 135 -1.57 -4.71 -4.86
N ASN A 136 -2.54 -5.61 -5.01
CA ASN A 136 -3.38 -6.08 -3.91
C ASN A 136 -2.59 -6.89 -2.85
N GLU A 137 -1.46 -7.51 -3.20
CA GLU A 137 -0.62 -8.26 -2.25
C GLU A 137 0.18 -7.35 -1.32
N LYS A 138 0.69 -6.21 -1.81
CA LYS A 138 1.32 -5.18 -0.97
C LYS A 138 0.28 -4.48 -0.10
N LEU A 139 -0.94 -4.27 -0.59
CA LEU A 139 -2.06 -3.80 0.23
C LEU A 139 -2.39 -4.82 1.35
N TYR A 140 -2.52 -6.10 1.00
CA TYR A 140 -2.71 -7.20 1.95
C TYR A 140 -1.63 -7.20 3.04
N ALA A 141 -0.35 -7.19 2.66
CA ALA A 141 0.76 -7.23 3.60
C ALA A 141 0.76 -6.01 4.53
N THR A 142 0.44 -4.82 4.00
CA THR A 142 0.37 -3.58 4.78
C THR A 142 -0.79 -3.60 5.79
N LEU A 143 -1.95 -4.16 5.42
CA LEU A 143 -3.10 -4.26 6.32
C LEU A 143 -2.98 -5.42 7.33
N ALA A 144 -2.32 -6.52 6.95
CA ALA A 144 -2.03 -7.61 7.88
C ALA A 144 -0.99 -7.20 8.94
N ASP A 145 0.00 -6.39 8.57
CA ASP A 145 0.97 -5.78 9.51
C ASP A 145 0.28 -4.73 10.43
N TYR A 146 -0.67 -3.97 9.89
CA TYR A 146 -1.48 -3.04 10.66
C TYR A 146 -2.40 -3.75 11.67
N ASP A 147 -3.07 -4.85 11.31
CA ASP A 147 -3.90 -5.63 12.23
C ASP A 147 -3.10 -6.18 13.43
N LEU A 148 -1.78 -6.38 13.28
CA LEU A 148 -0.88 -6.84 14.33
C LEU A 148 -0.30 -5.69 15.17
N SER A 149 0.06 -4.56 14.56
CA SER A 149 0.82 -3.48 15.19
C SER A 149 0.00 -2.22 15.51
N HIS A 150 -1.19 -2.08 14.91
CA HIS A 150 -2.01 -0.85 14.85
C HIS A 150 -1.23 0.39 14.36
N ALA A 151 -0.16 0.18 13.58
CA ALA A 151 0.68 1.24 13.04
C ALA A 151 1.01 0.96 11.57
N PHE A 152 0.76 1.94 10.69
CA PHE A 152 1.18 1.83 9.30
C PHE A 152 2.66 2.18 9.12
N PRO A 153 3.41 1.48 8.25
CA PRO A 153 4.79 1.82 7.98
C PRO A 153 4.89 3.24 7.40
N GLY A 154 5.84 4.05 7.90
CA GLY A 154 5.98 5.47 7.52
C GLY A 154 6.15 5.71 6.00
N THR A 155 6.66 4.72 5.27
CA THR A 155 6.77 4.72 3.79
C THR A 155 5.41 4.69 3.07
N VAL A 156 4.35 4.24 3.74
CA VAL A 156 2.96 4.27 3.28
C VAL A 156 2.28 5.55 3.77
N MET A 157 2.37 5.87 5.06
CA MET A 157 1.76 7.08 5.63
C MET A 157 2.27 8.36 4.95
N GLY A 158 3.58 8.48 4.69
CA GLY A 158 4.16 9.61 3.92
C GLY A 158 3.74 9.68 2.44
N LYS A 159 2.86 8.78 1.97
CA LYS A 159 2.23 8.83 0.63
C LYS A 159 0.71 9.00 0.69
N VAL A 160 0.09 8.78 1.85
CA VAL A 160 -1.31 9.16 2.09
C VAL A 160 -1.40 10.68 2.02
N GLN A 161 -2.49 11.20 1.48
CA GLN A 161 -2.74 12.64 1.35
C GLN A 161 -4.12 12.94 1.94
N ASP A 162 -4.40 14.19 2.32
CA ASP A 162 -5.67 14.58 2.97
C ASP A 162 -6.92 14.15 2.19
N LYS A 163 -6.81 14.05 0.87
CA LYS A 163 -7.85 13.58 -0.06
C LYS A 163 -8.02 12.05 -0.14
N ASP A 164 -7.22 11.27 0.59
CA ASP A 164 -7.43 9.83 0.79
C ASP A 164 -8.27 9.57 2.06
N TYR A 165 -8.37 10.54 2.98
CA TYR A 165 -9.19 10.46 4.21
C TYR A 165 -10.65 10.93 4.01
N ARG A 166 -11.03 11.30 2.78
CA ARG A 166 -12.35 11.84 2.40
C ARG A 166 -13.12 10.81 1.60
#